data_AF-A0A7W1B716-F1
#
_entry.id   AF-A0A7W1B716-F1
#
_cell.length_a   1.000
_cell.length_b   1.000
_cell.length_c   1.000
_cell.angle_alpha   90.00
_cell.angle_beta   90.00
_cell.angle_gamma   90.00
#
_symmetry.space_group_name_H-M   'P 1'
#
loop_
_entity.id
_entity.type
_entity.pdbx_description
1 polymer ?
#
loop_
_entity_poly.entity_id
_entity_poly.type
_entity_poly.pdbx_seq_one_letter_code
_entity_poly.pdbx_strand_id
1 'polypeptide(L)'
;MSDITTTREYDAVATSYGTRTARRSGVLLIRHIDDGLAILGRIGATERAMRAFCLHPLIQADADLAASYAHIAELTDDPQVLVLALEYRHIANATLSTRMIASAEDIPLSPLREVNDMLIADKVQNRADFLRHHRATHARAAILDRYFRLWLERLGIDEARYAALCPPA
;
A
#
# COMPACT_ATOMS: atom_id res chain seq x y z
N MET A 1 -14.64 12.58 -10.18
CA MET A 1 -14.05 11.49 -9.40
C MET A 1 -15.06 11.15 -8.32
N SER A 2 -15.48 9.90 -8.20
CA SER A 2 -16.29 9.46 -7.06
C SER A 2 -15.53 9.79 -5.78
N ASP A 3 -16.27 10.17 -4.75
CA ASP A 3 -15.69 10.42 -3.44
C ASP A 3 -15.34 9.08 -2.78
N ILE A 4 -14.06 8.68 -2.88
CA ILE A 4 -13.58 7.43 -2.27
C ILE A 4 -13.81 7.42 -0.76
N THR A 5 -13.86 8.59 -0.12
CA THR A 5 -14.04 8.68 1.33
C THR A 5 -15.45 8.33 1.81
N THR A 6 -16.40 8.12 0.90
CA THR A 6 -17.76 7.69 1.21
C THR A 6 -18.02 6.22 0.87
N THR A 7 -16.99 5.44 0.52
CA THR A 7 -17.17 4.02 0.18
C THR A 7 -17.07 3.11 1.40
N ARG A 8 -17.68 1.91 1.31
CA ARG A 8 -17.64 0.90 2.38
C ARG A 8 -16.21 0.53 2.77
N GLU A 9 -15.30 0.46 1.80
CA GLU A 9 -13.91 0.07 2.06
C GLU A 9 -13.17 1.15 2.85
N TYR A 10 -13.41 2.43 2.54
CA TYR A 10 -12.84 3.54 3.29
C TYR A 10 -13.40 3.58 4.71
N ASP A 11 -14.71 3.47 4.87
CA ASP A 11 -15.35 3.43 6.19
C ASP A 11 -14.86 2.25 7.04
N ALA A 12 -14.68 1.08 6.43
CA ALA A 12 -14.19 -0.11 7.11
C ALA A 12 -12.76 0.07 7.63
N VAL A 13 -11.85 0.60 6.81
CA VAL A 13 -10.47 0.82 7.24
C VAL A 13 -10.37 1.98 8.22
N ALA A 14 -11.14 3.05 8.05
CA ALA A 14 -11.24 4.15 9.01
C ALA A 14 -11.73 3.66 10.37
N THR A 15 -12.77 2.82 10.40
CA THR A 15 -13.30 2.22 11.63
C THR A 15 -12.28 1.29 12.30
N SER A 16 -11.63 0.42 11.51
CA SER A 16 -10.59 -0.46 12.04
C SER A 16 -9.45 0.35 12.64
N TYR A 17 -8.91 1.32 11.91
CA TYR A 17 -7.80 2.16 12.38
C TYR A 17 -8.19 3.03 13.57
N GLY A 18 -9.40 3.60 13.59
CA GLY A 18 -9.89 4.44 14.66
C GLY A 18 -8.92 5.59 14.96
N THR A 19 -8.56 5.75 16.22
CA THR A 19 -7.59 6.76 16.68
C THR A 19 -6.15 6.24 16.75
N ARG A 20 -5.87 5.05 16.21
CA ARG A 20 -4.53 4.46 16.26
C ARG A 20 -3.56 5.30 15.45
N THR A 21 -2.38 5.52 16.04
CA THR A 21 -1.28 6.22 15.39
C THR A 21 -0.13 5.27 15.09
N ALA A 22 0.64 5.57 14.06
CA ALA A 22 1.91 4.91 13.82
C ALA A 22 2.83 5.14 15.02
N ARG A 23 3.40 4.06 15.59
CA ARG A 23 4.18 4.09 16.85
C ARG A 23 5.36 5.07 16.85
N ARG A 24 5.81 5.54 15.69
CA ARG A 24 7.06 6.30 15.54
C ARG A 24 6.86 7.74 15.07
N SER A 25 5.94 7.97 14.14
CA SER A 25 5.60 9.33 13.70
C SER A 25 4.51 9.98 14.56
N GLY A 26 3.72 9.18 15.28
CA GLY A 26 2.53 9.67 16.00
C GLY A 26 1.38 10.08 15.08
N VAL A 27 1.52 9.90 13.76
CA VAL A 27 0.50 10.23 12.76
C VAL A 27 -0.59 9.15 12.76
N LEU A 28 -1.84 9.53 12.56
CA LEU A 28 -2.96 8.59 12.46
C LEU A 28 -2.75 7.59 11.33
N LEU A 29 -3.08 6.32 11.56
CA LEU A 29 -2.94 5.28 10.53
C LEU A 29 -3.81 5.56 9.30
N ILE A 30 -4.96 6.22 9.45
CA ILE A 30 -5.83 6.60 8.32
C ILE A 30 -5.12 7.55 7.34
N ARG A 31 -4.15 8.33 7.82
CA ARG A 31 -3.37 9.22 6.95
C ARG A 31 -2.61 8.46 5.86
N HIS A 32 -2.18 7.22 6.15
CA HIS A 32 -1.57 6.37 5.13
C HIS A 32 -2.55 6.01 4.00
N ILE A 33 -3.83 5.84 4.31
CA ILE A 33 -4.85 5.64 3.26
C ILE A 33 -5.00 6.91 2.44
N ASP A 34 -5.17 8.07 3.09
CA ASP A 34 -5.36 9.36 2.41
C ASP A 34 -4.19 9.70 1.47
N ASP A 35 -2.96 9.58 1.95
CA ASP A 35 -1.76 9.86 1.17
C ASP A 35 -1.62 8.87 -0.01
N GLY A 36 -2.04 7.62 0.18
CA GLY A 36 -2.04 6.60 -0.86
C GLY A 36 -3.08 6.88 -1.93
N LEU A 37 -4.30 7.25 -1.53
CA LEU A 37 -5.36 7.71 -2.43
C LEU A 37 -4.93 8.94 -3.24
N ALA A 38 -4.21 9.88 -2.62
CA ALA A 38 -3.67 11.05 -3.32
C ALA A 38 -2.59 10.66 -4.37
N ILE A 39 -1.76 9.64 -4.10
CA ILE A 39 -0.81 9.10 -5.09
C ILE A 39 -1.57 8.41 -6.23
N LEU A 40 -2.52 7.53 -5.89
CA LEU A 40 -3.37 6.84 -6.86
C LEU A 40 -4.12 7.81 -7.78
N GLY A 41 -4.62 8.91 -7.22
CA GLY A 41 -5.27 9.98 -7.97
C GLY A 41 -4.32 10.65 -8.97
N ARG A 42 -3.09 10.96 -8.53
CA ARG A 42 -2.06 11.59 -9.39
C ARG A 42 -1.59 10.68 -10.53
N ILE A 43 -1.57 9.37 -10.34
CA ILE A 43 -1.19 8.43 -11.41
C ILE A 43 -2.37 7.98 -12.29
N GLY A 44 -3.59 8.47 -12.04
CA GLY A 44 -4.78 8.09 -12.81
C GLY A 44 -5.24 6.65 -12.57
N ALA A 45 -5.05 6.15 -11.35
CA ALA A 45 -5.55 4.83 -10.96
C ALA A 45 -7.09 4.77 -11.05
N THR A 46 -7.63 3.57 -11.21
CA THR A 46 -9.09 3.38 -11.28
C THR A 46 -9.72 3.52 -9.90
N GLU A 47 -11.02 3.84 -9.87
CA GLU A 47 -11.79 3.86 -8.62
C GLU A 47 -11.73 2.50 -7.89
N ARG A 48 -11.76 1.39 -8.63
CA ARG A 48 -11.63 0.05 -8.04
C ARG A 48 -10.27 -0.17 -7.37
N ALA A 49 -9.18 0.31 -7.97
CA ALA A 49 -7.85 0.25 -7.36
C ALA A 49 -7.80 1.08 -6.06
N MET A 50 -8.40 2.27 -6.07
CA MET A 50 -8.48 3.13 -4.89
C MET A 50 -9.29 2.48 -3.76
N ARG A 51 -10.47 1.92 -4.07
CA ARG A 51 -11.29 1.18 -3.10
C ARG A 51 -10.57 -0.06 -2.56
N ALA A 52 -9.90 -0.81 -3.44
CA ALA A 52 -9.10 -1.97 -3.04
C ALA A 52 -7.91 -1.56 -2.17
N PHE A 53 -7.33 -0.38 -2.41
CA PHE A 53 -6.31 0.21 -1.55
C PHE A 53 -6.86 0.57 -0.17
N CYS A 54 -8.10 1.04 -0.05
CA CYS A 54 -8.71 1.19 1.27
C CYS A 54 -8.86 -0.15 2.01
N LEU A 55 -9.24 -1.21 1.28
CA LEU A 55 -9.49 -2.53 1.86
C LEU A 55 -8.21 -3.29 2.26
N HIS A 56 -7.08 -3.03 1.58
CA HIS A 56 -5.88 -3.86 1.69
C HIS A 56 -5.38 -4.10 3.14
N PRO A 57 -5.39 -3.13 4.07
CA PRO A 57 -4.85 -3.36 5.40
C PRO A 57 -5.68 -4.33 6.24
N LEU A 58 -6.98 -4.49 5.92
CA LEU A 58 -7.88 -5.38 6.65
C LEU A 58 -7.68 -6.85 6.28
N ILE A 59 -6.92 -7.12 5.23
CA ILE A 59 -6.69 -8.47 4.73
C ILE A 59 -5.20 -8.77 4.46
N GLN A 60 -4.31 -7.81 4.68
CA GLN A 60 -2.89 -7.94 4.34
C GLN A 60 -2.21 -9.09 5.10
N ALA A 61 -2.29 -9.11 6.44
CA ALA A 61 -1.72 -10.21 7.21
C ALA A 61 -2.64 -11.45 7.21
N ASP A 62 -2.08 -12.63 7.51
CA ASP A 62 -2.87 -13.86 7.66
C ASP A 62 -3.93 -13.72 8.75
N ALA A 63 -3.58 -13.09 9.88
CA ALA A 63 -4.50 -12.85 10.99
C ALA A 63 -5.63 -11.87 10.60
N ASP A 64 -5.30 -10.81 9.86
CA ASP A 64 -6.29 -9.82 9.41
C ASP A 64 -7.28 -10.44 8.42
N LEU A 65 -6.78 -11.22 7.44
CA LEU A 65 -7.65 -11.97 6.53
C LEU A 65 -8.56 -12.95 7.27
N ALA A 66 -8.02 -13.71 8.23
CA ALA A 66 -8.81 -14.67 9.01
C ALA A 66 -9.90 -13.96 9.84
N ALA A 67 -9.59 -12.82 10.45
CA ALA A 67 -10.55 -12.03 11.21
C ALA A 67 -11.64 -11.42 10.30
N SER A 68 -11.26 -10.95 9.11
CA SER A 68 -12.15 -10.32 8.13
C SER A 68 -13.05 -11.31 7.38
N TYR A 69 -12.64 -12.58 7.27
CA TYR A 69 -13.30 -13.58 6.42
C TYR A 69 -14.81 -13.73 6.69
N ALA A 70 -15.21 -13.73 7.97
CA ALA A 70 -16.61 -13.92 8.36
C ALA A 70 -17.55 -12.80 7.89
N HIS A 71 -17.02 -11.60 7.63
CA HIS A 71 -17.79 -10.41 7.25
C HIS A 71 -17.23 -9.76 5.96
N ILE A 72 -16.45 -10.49 5.17
CA ILE A 72 -15.75 -9.96 3.99
C ILE A 72 -16.71 -9.39 2.93
N ALA A 73 -17.93 -9.95 2.84
CA ALA A 73 -18.99 -9.49 1.95
C ALA A 73 -19.62 -8.16 2.40
N GLU A 74 -19.41 -7.74 3.64
CA GLU A 74 -19.89 -6.45 4.16
C GLU A 74 -18.90 -5.33 3.83
N LEU A 75 -17.60 -5.66 3.69
CA LEU A 75 -16.52 -4.70 3.48
C LEU A 75 -16.53 -4.06 2.09
N THR A 76 -17.14 -4.72 1.11
CA THR A 76 -17.28 -4.20 -0.27
C THR A 76 -18.55 -4.72 -0.92
N ASP A 77 -19.15 -3.92 -1.79
CA ASP A 77 -20.24 -4.32 -2.67
C ASP A 77 -19.77 -4.70 -4.09
N ASP A 78 -18.46 -4.61 -4.37
CA ASP A 78 -17.86 -4.95 -5.66
C ASP A 78 -16.87 -6.12 -5.51
N PRO A 79 -17.20 -7.32 -6.01
CA PRO A 79 -16.29 -8.48 -5.94
C PRO A 79 -14.93 -8.23 -6.61
N GLN A 80 -14.85 -7.35 -7.61
CA GLN A 80 -13.57 -7.04 -8.26
C GLN A 80 -12.65 -6.25 -7.32
N VAL A 81 -13.18 -5.40 -6.44
CA VAL A 81 -12.40 -4.71 -5.41
C VAL A 81 -11.76 -5.71 -4.46
N LEU A 82 -12.51 -6.75 -4.04
CA LEU A 82 -11.98 -7.83 -3.21
C LEU A 82 -10.88 -8.63 -3.93
N VAL A 83 -11.08 -8.97 -5.21
CA VAL A 83 -10.07 -9.67 -6.02
C VAL A 83 -8.77 -8.86 -6.09
N LEU A 84 -8.86 -7.55 -6.35
CA LEU A 84 -7.70 -6.66 -6.41
C LEU A 84 -6.95 -6.62 -5.06
N ALA A 85 -7.67 -6.52 -3.96
CA ALA A 85 -7.07 -6.47 -2.63
C ALA A 85 -6.37 -7.80 -2.25
N LEU A 86 -6.97 -8.95 -2.61
CA LEU A 86 -6.37 -10.28 -2.38
C LEU A 86 -5.15 -10.53 -3.25
N GLU A 87 -5.16 -10.07 -4.51
CA GLU A 87 -4.02 -10.16 -5.41
C GLU A 87 -2.89 -9.23 -4.96
N TYR A 88 -3.20 -8.00 -4.53
CA TYR A 88 -2.22 -7.11 -3.90
C TYR A 88 -1.55 -7.79 -2.70
N ARG A 89 -2.35 -8.36 -1.79
CA ARG A 89 -1.85 -9.12 -0.65
C ARG A 89 -0.91 -10.24 -1.08
N HIS A 90 -1.30 -11.03 -2.08
CA HIS A 90 -0.50 -12.12 -2.61
C HIS A 90 0.89 -11.63 -3.07
N ILE A 91 0.92 -10.61 -3.93
CA ILE A 91 2.16 -10.08 -4.50
C ILE A 91 3.03 -9.42 -3.41
N ALA A 92 2.46 -8.57 -2.56
CA ALA A 92 3.18 -7.85 -1.51
C ALA A 92 3.77 -8.80 -0.45
N ASN A 93 3.04 -9.84 -0.05
CA ASN A 93 3.52 -10.81 0.95
C ASN A 93 4.54 -11.80 0.37
N ALA A 94 4.51 -12.07 -0.94
CA ALA A 94 5.51 -12.89 -1.61
C ALA A 94 6.90 -12.22 -1.66
N THR A 95 6.97 -10.92 -1.37
CA THR A 95 8.15 -10.06 -1.58
C THR A 95 8.40 -9.15 -0.37
N LEU A 96 8.23 -9.68 0.84
CA LEU A 96 8.61 -8.98 2.07
C LEU A 96 10.12 -8.70 2.12
N SER A 97 10.52 -7.60 2.77
CA SER A 97 11.93 -7.17 2.87
C SER A 97 12.86 -8.16 3.58
N THR A 98 12.31 -9.17 4.26
CA THR A 98 13.05 -10.29 4.87
C THR A 98 13.48 -11.35 3.87
N ARG A 99 12.90 -11.36 2.67
CA ARG A 99 13.25 -12.30 1.60
C ARG A 99 14.47 -11.81 0.83
N MET A 100 15.22 -12.74 0.27
CA MET A 100 16.34 -12.43 -0.62
C MET A 100 15.78 -12.11 -2.02
N ILE A 101 16.01 -10.89 -2.47
CA ILE A 101 15.65 -10.39 -3.81
C ILE A 101 16.97 -9.98 -4.46
N ALA A 102 17.38 -10.61 -5.56
CA ALA A 102 18.69 -10.36 -6.16
C ALA A 102 18.64 -9.14 -7.10
N SER A 103 17.57 -9.00 -7.88
CA SER A 103 17.34 -7.85 -8.75
C SER A 103 15.88 -7.41 -8.79
N ALA A 104 15.59 -6.33 -9.49
CA ALA A 104 14.23 -5.81 -9.62
C ALA A 104 13.33 -6.81 -10.36
N GLU A 105 13.87 -7.51 -11.37
CA GLU A 105 13.14 -8.49 -12.18
C GLU A 105 12.60 -9.68 -11.37
N ASP A 106 13.24 -10.02 -10.24
CA ASP A 106 12.79 -11.07 -9.32
C ASP A 106 11.49 -10.73 -8.59
N ILE A 107 11.08 -9.46 -8.60
CA ILE A 107 9.85 -9.01 -7.97
C ILE A 107 8.69 -9.29 -8.94
N PRO A 108 7.76 -10.24 -8.63
CA PRO A 108 6.58 -10.45 -9.43
C PRO A 108 5.69 -9.20 -9.44
N LEU A 109 5.11 -8.91 -10.60
CA LEU A 109 4.02 -7.97 -10.74
C LEU A 109 2.72 -8.74 -11.00
N SER A 110 1.61 -8.12 -10.65
CA SER A 110 0.30 -8.66 -10.99
C SER A 110 0.03 -8.51 -12.49
N PRO A 111 -0.72 -9.42 -13.12
CA PRO A 111 -1.29 -9.17 -14.45
C PRO A 111 -2.32 -8.03 -14.45
N LEU A 112 -2.83 -7.63 -13.28
CA LEU A 112 -3.80 -6.56 -13.14
C LEU A 112 -3.10 -5.22 -12.91
N ARG A 113 -3.29 -4.28 -13.82
CA ARG A 113 -2.68 -2.94 -13.74
C ARG A 113 -3.04 -2.24 -12.42
N GLU A 114 -4.28 -2.38 -11.98
CA GLU A 114 -4.80 -1.81 -10.74
C GLU A 114 -4.00 -2.23 -9.51
N VAL A 115 -3.55 -3.49 -9.46
CA VAL A 115 -2.73 -3.98 -8.35
C VAL A 115 -1.32 -3.37 -8.40
N ASN A 116 -0.77 -3.19 -9.60
CA ASN A 116 0.54 -2.54 -9.76
C ASN A 116 0.46 -1.04 -9.40
N ASP A 117 -0.65 -0.37 -9.70
CA ASP A 117 -0.92 1.00 -9.26
C ASP A 117 -1.00 1.09 -7.72
N MET A 118 -1.67 0.13 -7.06
CA MET A 118 -1.70 0.01 -5.59
C MET A 118 -0.28 -0.19 -5.00
N LEU A 119 0.54 -1.03 -5.63
CA LEU A 119 1.93 -1.25 -5.21
C LEU A 119 2.78 0.01 -5.37
N ILE A 120 2.56 0.83 -6.41
CA ILE A 120 3.23 2.13 -6.55
C ILE A 120 2.90 3.02 -5.34
N ALA A 121 1.62 3.17 -5.00
CA ALA A 121 1.22 3.99 -3.87
C ALA A 121 1.85 3.52 -2.56
N ASP A 122 1.72 2.22 -2.24
CA ASP A 122 2.30 1.63 -1.04
C ASP A 122 3.83 1.81 -0.97
N LYS A 123 4.56 1.51 -2.04
CA LYS A 123 6.03 1.55 -2.02
C LYS A 123 6.57 2.98 -2.01
N VAL A 124 5.92 3.92 -2.68
CA VAL A 124 6.27 5.34 -2.61
C VAL A 124 6.11 5.86 -1.17
N GLN A 125 4.98 5.57 -0.52
CA GLN A 125 4.73 5.98 0.86
C GLN A 125 5.71 5.32 1.83
N ASN A 126 5.84 3.99 1.76
CA ASN A 126 6.72 3.25 2.67
C ASN A 126 8.19 3.70 2.56
N ARG A 127 8.66 4.03 1.35
CA ARG A 127 10.00 4.62 1.18
C ARG A 127 10.07 6.01 1.79
N ALA A 128 9.07 6.87 1.59
CA ALA A 128 9.06 8.22 2.17
C ALA A 128 9.15 8.19 3.69
N ASP A 129 8.34 7.34 4.33
CA ASP A 129 8.36 7.18 5.79
C ASP A 129 9.66 6.57 6.27
N PHE A 130 10.20 5.58 5.54
CA PHE A 130 11.50 5.02 5.84
C PHE A 130 12.60 6.09 5.82
N LEU A 131 12.67 6.91 4.77
CA LEU A 131 13.68 7.96 4.63
C LEU A 131 13.56 9.01 5.75
N ARG A 132 12.34 9.39 6.13
CA ARG A 132 12.09 10.41 7.16
C ARG A 132 12.37 9.92 8.57
N HIS A 133 11.88 8.74 8.92
CA HIS A 133 11.78 8.33 10.32
C HIS A 133 12.66 7.13 10.69
N HIS A 134 13.14 6.35 9.71
CA HIS A 134 13.79 5.06 9.98
C HIS A 134 15.23 4.96 9.48
N ARG A 135 15.61 5.68 8.43
CA ARG A 135 16.90 5.50 7.76
C ARG A 135 18.10 5.60 8.71
N ALA A 136 18.06 6.56 9.64
CA ALA A 136 19.17 6.80 10.58
C ALA A 136 19.25 5.79 11.73
N THR A 137 18.15 5.13 12.09
CA THR A 137 18.03 4.35 13.34
C THR A 137 17.77 2.87 13.13
N HIS A 138 17.35 2.45 11.93
CA HIS A 138 16.94 1.08 11.67
C HIS A 138 18.15 0.16 11.47
N ALA A 139 18.29 -0.89 12.27
CA ALA A 139 19.40 -1.86 12.17
C ALA A 139 19.55 -2.50 10.76
N ARG A 140 18.44 -2.58 10.03
CA ARG A 140 18.39 -3.07 8.63
C ARG A 140 18.27 -1.97 7.58
N ALA A 141 18.68 -0.73 7.88
CA ALA A 141 18.48 0.42 6.99
C ALA A 141 19.03 0.18 5.57
N ALA A 142 20.24 -0.37 5.41
CA ALA A 142 20.80 -0.67 4.09
C ALA A 142 19.97 -1.68 3.29
N ILE A 143 19.42 -2.70 3.97
CA ILE A 143 18.55 -3.71 3.35
C ILE A 143 17.22 -3.08 2.91
N LEU A 144 16.63 -2.24 3.76
CA LEU A 144 15.37 -1.54 3.44
C LEU A 144 15.55 -0.52 2.32
N ASP A 145 16.66 0.21 2.30
CA ASP A 145 16.96 1.17 1.22
C ASP A 145 17.08 0.43 -0.12
N ARG A 146 17.85 -0.67 -0.16
CA ARG A 146 17.93 -1.52 -1.35
C ARG A 146 16.56 -2.10 -1.73
N TYR A 147 15.79 -2.59 -0.77
CA TYR A 147 14.45 -3.12 -0.98
C TYR A 147 13.52 -2.13 -1.67
N PHE A 148 13.45 -0.88 -1.18
CA PHE A 148 12.61 0.14 -1.80
C PHE A 148 13.09 0.53 -3.18
N ARG A 149 14.41 0.63 -3.40
CA ARG A 149 14.96 0.92 -4.75
C ARG A 149 14.59 -0.15 -5.77
N LEU A 150 14.74 -1.44 -5.43
CA LEU A 150 14.37 -2.53 -6.33
C LEU A 150 12.87 -2.52 -6.66
N TRP A 151 12.02 -2.21 -5.68
CA TRP A 151 10.59 -2.07 -5.91
C TRP A 151 10.24 -0.91 -6.85
N LEU A 152 10.83 0.26 -6.62
CA LEU A 152 10.58 1.43 -7.48
C LEU A 152 11.09 1.19 -8.90
N GLU A 153 12.28 0.61 -9.05
CA GLU A 153 12.83 0.18 -10.33
C GLU A 153 11.87 -0.80 -11.04
N ARG A 154 11.40 -1.83 -10.33
CA ARG A 154 10.48 -2.82 -10.91
C ARG A 154 9.16 -2.22 -11.37
N LEU A 155 8.67 -1.23 -10.65
CA LEU A 155 7.42 -0.50 -10.95
C LEU A 155 7.62 0.66 -11.94
N GLY A 156 8.83 0.85 -12.48
CA GLY A 156 9.11 1.92 -13.43
C GLY A 156 9.00 3.34 -12.84
N ILE A 157 9.34 3.47 -11.55
CA ILE A 157 9.38 4.75 -10.82
C ILE A 157 10.83 5.16 -10.63
N ASP A 158 11.29 6.14 -11.41
CA ASP A 158 12.58 6.79 -11.21
C ASP A 158 12.55 7.80 -10.05
N GLU A 159 13.69 8.40 -9.71
CA GLU A 159 13.79 9.36 -8.60
C GLU A 159 12.99 10.65 -8.86
N ALA A 160 12.87 11.09 -10.12
CA ALA A 160 12.12 12.29 -10.46
C ALA A 160 10.61 12.06 -10.25
N ARG A 161 10.10 10.92 -10.72
CA ARG A 161 8.73 10.49 -10.53
C ARG A 161 8.44 10.18 -9.07
N TYR A 162 9.38 9.56 -8.35
CA TYR A 162 9.27 9.36 -6.91
C TYR A 162 9.10 10.70 -6.17
N ALA A 163 9.95 11.69 -6.46
CA ALA A 163 9.86 13.01 -5.84
C ALA A 163 8.52 13.70 -6.13
N ALA A 164 8.01 13.58 -7.36
CA ALA A 164 6.71 14.13 -7.76
C ALA A 164 5.51 13.45 -7.07
N LEU A 165 5.64 12.17 -6.70
CA LEU A 165 4.61 11.39 -6.04
C LEU A 165 4.73 11.40 -4.51
N CYS A 166 5.89 11.73 -3.95
CA CYS A 166 6.10 11.74 -2.52
C CYS A 166 5.10 12.69 -1.84
N PRO A 167 4.34 12.25 -0.81
CA PRO A 167 3.48 13.15 -0.04
C PRO A 167 4.32 14.25 0.63
N PRO A 168 3.82 15.48 0.80
CA PRO A 168 4.50 16.48 1.61
C PRO A 168 4.66 15.99 3.07
N ALA A 169 5.63 16.55 3.79
CA ALA A 169 5.87 16.27 5.20
C ALA A 169 4.83 16.95 6.10
#